data_AF-A0A5K1HV90-F1
#
_entry.id   AF-A0A5K1HV90-F1
#
_cell.length_a   1.000
_cell.length_b   1.000
_cell.length_c   1.000
_cell.angle_alpha   90.00
_cell.angle_beta   90.00
_cell.angle_gamma   90.00
#
_symmetry.space_group_name_H-M   'P 1'
#
loop_
_entity.id
_entity.type
_entity.pdbx_description
1 polymer ?
#
loop_
_entity_poly.entity_id
_entity_poly.type
_entity_poly.pdbx_seq_one_letter_code
_entity_poly.pdbx_strand_id
1 'polypeptide(L)' 'LLEMTFHSTNADLKLSPSNIFWMYRSAIASLAIFGNVFQQNMHVKYDLGKGLLSFAPIECTQG' A
#
# COMPACT_ATOMS: atom_id res chain seq x y z
N LEU A 1 3.84 12.62 13.93
CA LEU A 1 3.09 11.65 13.10
C LEU A 1 4.13 10.82 12.36
N LEU A 2 4.05 9.49 12.38
CA LEU A 2 5.03 8.64 11.69
C LEU A 2 4.76 8.71 10.18
N GLU A 3 5.76 9.10 9.39
CA GLU A 3 5.71 9.01 7.93
C GLU A 3 6.55 7.81 7.48
N MET A 4 6.01 7.00 6.56
CA MET A 4 6.72 5.87 5.97
C MET A 4 6.66 5.97 4.45
N THR A 5 7.79 5.74 3.80
CA THR A 5 7.90 5.70 2.34
C THR A 5 8.44 4.34 1.92
N PHE A 6 7.74 3.70 0.98
CA PHE A 6 8.24 2.52 0.29
C PHE A 6 8.91 2.92 -1.01
N HIS A 7 10.21 2.64 -1.11
CA HIS A 7 11.00 2.89 -2.31
C HIS A 7 10.91 1.69 -3.24
N SER A 8 10.31 1.88 -4.41
CA SER A 8 10.21 0.90 -5.49
C SER A 8 11.10 1.32 -6.65
N THR A 9 11.31 0.41 -7.60
CA THR A 9 12.08 0.77 -8.81
C THR A 9 11.38 1.92 -9.54
N ASN A 10 12.02 3.09 -9.57
CA ASN A 10 11.54 4.32 -10.20
C ASN A 10 10.23 4.90 -9.64
N ALA A 11 9.85 4.54 -8.41
CA ALA A 11 8.63 5.09 -7.79
C ALA A 11 8.73 5.09 -6.27
N ASP A 12 8.24 6.17 -5.66
CA ASP A 12 8.09 6.26 -4.21
C ASP A 12 6.61 6.23 -3.85
N LEU A 13 6.27 5.41 -2.86
CA LEU A 13 4.93 5.37 -2.28
C LEU A 13 4.99 5.88 -0.85
N LYS A 14 4.49 7.10 -0.64
CA LYS A 14 4.30 7.67 0.69
C LYS A 14 3.01 7.14 1.30
N LEU A 15 3.11 6.55 2.48
CA LEU A 15 1.95 6.03 3.21
C LEU A 15 1.44 7.02 4.24
N SER A 16 0.12 7.10 4.32
CA SER A 16 -0.54 7.76 5.45
C SER A 16 -0.50 6.86 6.68
N PRO A 17 -0.56 7.40 7.92
CA PRO A 17 -0.51 6.59 9.14
C PRO A 17 -1.55 5.48 9.23
N SER A 18 -2.73 5.66 8.62
CA SER A 18 -3.80 4.64 8.59
C SER A 18 -3.46 3.43 7.73
N ASN A 19 -2.41 3.50 6.91
CA ASN A 19 -1.96 2.42 6.02
C ASN A 19 -0.73 1.65 6.53
N ILE A 20 -0.16 2.01 7.69
CA ILE A 20 1.15 1.47 8.11
C ILE A 20 1.01 0.22 8.99
N PHE A 21 0.15 0.22 10.01
CA PHE A 21 0.13 -0.88 10.99
C PHE A 21 -1.28 -1.34 11.38
N TRP A 22 -1.49 -2.65 11.27
CA TRP A 22 -2.47 -3.39 12.05
C TRP A 22 -1.72 -4.56 12.68
N MET A 23 -1.87 -4.76 13.99
CA MET A 23 -1.29 -5.90 14.69
C MET A 23 -1.87 -7.21 14.14
N TYR A 24 -1.08 -7.93 13.35
CA TYR A 24 -1.45 -9.23 12.78
C TYR A 24 -0.50 -10.30 13.32
N ARG A 25 -1.03 -11.33 13.97
CA ARG A 25 -0.24 -12.50 14.40
C ARG A 25 -0.12 -13.47 13.23
N SER A 26 0.98 -13.39 12.49
CA SER A 26 1.33 -14.37 11.45
C SER A 26 2.40 -15.34 11.97
N ALA A 27 2.23 -16.63 11.68
CA ALA A 27 3.20 -17.69 11.99
C ALA A 27 4.29 -17.85 10.90
N ILE A 28 4.25 -17.05 9.83
CA ILE A 28 5.11 -17.21 8.65
C ILE A 28 6.18 -16.13 8.69
N ALA A 29 7.36 -16.46 9.23
CA ALA A 29 8.41 -15.50 9.55
C ALA A 29 9.10 -14.85 8.32
N SER A 30 8.86 -15.33 7.10
CA SER A 30 9.64 -14.96 5.91
C SER A 30 8.84 -14.35 4.76
N LEU A 31 7.56 -14.03 4.94
CA LEU A 31 6.72 -13.45 3.88
C LEU A 31 6.25 -12.05 4.27
N ALA A 32 6.70 -11.04 3.50
CA ALA A 32 6.17 -9.68 3.58
C ALA A 32 4.95 -9.56 2.66
N ILE A 33 3.79 -9.18 3.22
CA ILE A 33 2.54 -9.07 2.48
C ILE A 33 2.02 -7.63 2.57
N PHE A 34 1.78 -7.02 1.40
CA PHE A 34 1.02 -5.78 1.29
C PHE A 34 -0.47 -6.10 1.35
N GLY A 35 -1.00 -6.22 2.57
CA GLY A 35 -2.37 -6.62 2.86
C GLY A 35 -3.41 -5.49 2.78
N ASN A 36 -4.62 -5.75 3.27
CA ASN A 36 -5.74 -4.81 3.16
C ASN A 36 -5.45 -3.43 3.76
N VAL A 37 -4.72 -3.36 4.87
CA VAL A 37 -4.41 -2.12 5.60
C VAL A 37 -3.60 -1.18 4.73
N PHE A 38 -2.61 -1.75 4.06
CA PHE A 38 -1.82 -1.02 3.11
C PHE A 38 -2.70 -0.51 1.97
N GLN A 39 -3.58 -1.35 1.40
CA GLN A 39 -4.40 -0.99 0.25
C GLN A 39 -5.59 -0.07 0.55
N GLN A 40 -5.96 0.15 1.81
CA GLN A 40 -7.08 1.03 2.17
C GLN A 40 -6.87 2.46 1.66
N ASN A 41 -7.94 3.14 1.26
CA ASN A 41 -7.89 4.52 0.78
C ASN A 41 -6.95 4.73 -0.42
N MET A 42 -6.64 3.67 -1.16
CA MET A 42 -5.84 3.72 -2.37
C MET A 42 -6.57 3.09 -3.55
N HIS A 43 -6.45 3.72 -4.73
CA HIS A 43 -6.64 3.04 -5.99
C HIS A 43 -5.46 2.12 -6.25
N VAL A 44 -5.73 0.83 -6.39
CA VAL A 44 -4.72 -0.18 -6.74
C VAL A 44 -4.98 -0.65 -8.16
N LYS A 45 -4.02 -0.46 -9.06
CA LYS A 45 -4.11 -0.90 -10.45
C LYS A 45 -3.15 -2.06 -10.71
N TYR A 46 -3.69 -3.16 -11.22
CA TYR A 46 -2.94 -4.30 -11.72
C TYR A 46 -2.87 -4.23 -13.26
N ASP A 47 -1.73 -3.80 -13.81
CA ASP A 47 -1.51 -3.74 -15.26
C ASP A 47 -0.81 -5.03 -15.72
N LEU A 48 -1.61 -6.06 -16.00
CA LEU A 48 -1.10 -7.40 -16.37
C LEU A 48 -0.33 -7.39 -17.70
N GLY A 49 -0.69 -6.51 -18.64
CA GLY A 49 -0.01 -6.39 -19.92
C GLY A 49 1.41 -5.84 -19.80
N LYS A 50 1.66 -5.01 -18.77
CA LYS A 50 2.98 -4.41 -18.50
C LYS A 50 3.71 -5.02 -17.31
N GLY A 51 3.08 -5.95 -16.59
CA GLY A 51 3.61 -6.51 -15.35
C GLY A 51 3.82 -5.46 -14.27
N LEU A 52 2.96 -4.43 -14.21
CA LEU A 52 3.13 -3.28 -13.31
C LEU A 52 2.00 -3.21 -12.28
N LEU A 53 2.38 -2.95 -11.03
CA LEU A 53 1.48 -2.62 -9.94
C LEU A 53 1.59 -1.13 -9.63
N SER A 54 0.46 -0.42 -9.56
CA SER A 54 0.44 1.02 -9.31
C SER A 54 -0.53 1.37 -8.18
N PHE A 55 -0.17 2.40 -7.42
CA PHE A 55 -0.92 2.90 -6.27
C PHE A 55 -1.14 4.40 -6.41
N ALA A 56 -2.34 4.86 -6.09
CA ALA A 56 -2.67 6.27 -5.98
C ALA A 56 -3.64 6.51 -4.82
N PRO A 57 -3.55 7.61 -4.08
CA PRO A 57 -4.50 7.93 -3.02
C PRO A 57 -5.91 8.10 -3.59
N ILE A 58 -6.93 7.69 -2.82
CA ILE A 58 -8.33 7.98 -3.12
C ILE A 58 -8.65 9.39 -2.62
N GLU A 59 -9.21 10.22 -3.50
CA GLU A 59 -9.89 11.45 -3.10
C GLU A 59 -11.39 11.15 -2.99
N CYS A 60 -11.90 11.04 -1.77
CA CYS A 60 -13.33 10.92 -1.53
C CYS A 60 -13.98 12.29 -1.81
N THR A 61 -14.47 12.48 -3.03
CA THR A 61 -15.02 13.78 -3.47
C THR A 61 -16.50 13.96 -3.14
N GLN A 62 -17.23 12.94 -2.67
CA GLN A 62 -18.64 13.02 -2.28
C GLN A 62 -18.96 12.06 -1.13
N GLY A 63 -19.74 12.54 -0.17
CA GLY A 63 -20.32 11.78 0.95
C GLY A 63 -21.81 12.04 1.06
#